data_AF-A0A4W3GT35-F1
#
_entry.id   AF-A0A4W3GT35-F1
#
_cell.length_a   1.000
_cell.length_b   1.000
_cell.length_c   1.000
_cell.angle_alpha   90.00
_cell.angle_beta   90.00
_cell.angle_gamma   90.00
#
_symmetry.space_group_name_H-M   'P 1'
#
loop_
_entity.id
_entity.type
_entity.pdbx_description
1 polymer ?
#
loop_
_entity_poly.entity_id
_entity_poly.type
_entity_poly.pdbx_seq_one_letter_code
_entity_poly.pdbx_strand_id
1 'polypeptide(L)'
;MRMPFYLPSLTVIINIFIKFKPGLGLQAKLEIAYGTHHTKMMLLLYEEGLRVVILTANLIHDDWYQKTQGIWLSPLYPRLPDGSSESSGESPTNFKRDLIDYLLAYRSTGLGEWVSHVQEHDLSDTRVHLIASIPGRHVGSLKDKWGHFKLRKVLSDHTSPRPGRESWPLVGQFSSIGSLGPDEDKWLCSEFKESLSRLGKRDTPIIILIITMCQDRHLRCLSPLVGGGSLPYAILTAQKQPWLNSFFNQWSADISGRTQALPHIKTYMRTSPDFSELAWFLVTSLSSQVPT
;
A
#
# COMPACT_ATOMS: atom_id res chain seq x y z
N MET A 1 -34.70 -5.06 -1.18
CA MET A 1 -34.13 -5.88 -0.08
C MET A 1 -32.62 -5.92 -0.31
N ARG A 2 -31.84 -5.07 0.36
CA ARG A 2 -30.38 -4.98 0.17
C ARG A 2 -29.74 -6.08 1.03
N MET A 3 -29.22 -7.12 0.39
CA MET A 3 -28.36 -8.08 1.10
C MET A 3 -27.07 -7.36 1.52
N PRO A 4 -26.62 -7.50 2.77
CA PRO A 4 -25.29 -7.09 3.16
C PRO A 4 -24.29 -8.03 2.46
N PHE A 5 -23.51 -7.51 1.52
CA PHE A 5 -22.36 -8.22 1.00
C PHE A 5 -21.32 -8.38 2.11
N TYR A 6 -21.33 -9.53 2.78
CA TYR A 6 -20.19 -10.01 3.55
C TYR A 6 -19.11 -10.43 2.55
N LEU A 7 -18.18 -9.53 2.27
CA LEU A 7 -16.92 -9.87 1.61
C LEU A 7 -15.94 -10.32 2.70
N PRO A 8 -15.55 -11.60 2.81
CA PRO A 8 -14.35 -11.99 3.52
C PRO A 8 -13.14 -11.63 2.61
N SER A 9 -13.00 -10.36 2.28
CA SER A 9 -11.88 -9.85 1.47
C SER A 9 -10.81 -9.35 2.43
N LEU A 10 -9.69 -10.05 2.45
CA LEU A 10 -8.46 -9.59 3.08
C LEU A 10 -8.14 -8.19 2.54
N THR A 11 -8.32 -7.19 3.40
CA THR A 11 -8.03 -5.80 3.05
C THR A 11 -6.69 -5.46 3.67
N VAL A 12 -5.78 -4.99 2.84
CA VAL A 12 -4.37 -4.80 3.18
C VAL A 12 -4.05 -3.33 2.99
N ILE A 13 -3.65 -2.63 4.04
CA ILE A 13 -3.58 -1.15 4.01
C ILE A 13 -2.37 -0.70 4.80
N ILE A 14 -1.61 0.22 4.22
CA ILE A 14 -0.32 0.66 4.78
C ILE A 14 -0.09 2.15 4.57
N ASN A 15 0.40 2.80 5.64
CA ASN A 15 1.58 3.68 5.68
C ASN A 15 1.37 4.94 6.52
N ILE A 16 2.33 5.22 7.43
CA ILE A 16 2.62 6.31 8.44
C ILE A 16 3.13 7.72 7.96
N PHE A 17 2.48 8.79 8.40
CA PHE A 17 3.05 10.10 8.71
C PHE A 17 2.44 10.52 10.05
N ILE A 18 3.25 11.21 10.85
CA ILE A 18 2.92 11.58 12.21
C ILE A 18 2.82 13.09 12.22
N LYS A 19 1.62 13.60 12.55
CA LYS A 19 1.44 15.03 12.74
C LYS A 19 2.08 15.39 14.07
N PHE A 20 3.28 15.94 14.00
CA PHE A 20 3.89 16.59 15.14
C PHE A 20 3.16 17.88 15.51
N LYS A 21 3.26 18.27 16.78
CA LYS A 21 2.98 19.65 17.20
C LYS A 21 3.74 20.63 16.30
N PRO A 22 3.21 21.84 16.04
CA PRO A 22 3.93 22.86 15.27
C PRO A 22 5.36 23.03 15.82
N GLY A 23 6.38 22.80 14.98
CA GLY A 23 7.80 22.98 15.34
C GLY A 23 8.63 21.71 15.54
N LEU A 24 8.05 20.49 15.54
CA LEU A 24 8.84 19.25 15.59
C LEU A 24 8.89 18.60 14.20
N GLY A 25 9.99 18.80 13.46
CA GLY A 25 10.26 18.06 12.23
C GLY A 25 11.03 16.79 12.55
N LEU A 26 10.54 15.62 12.14
CA LEU A 26 11.34 14.39 12.16
C LEU A 26 11.90 14.11 10.76
N GLN A 27 13.22 14.06 10.64
CA GLN A 27 13.88 13.56 9.44
C GLN A 27 14.05 12.05 9.55
N ALA A 28 13.37 11.30 8.67
CA ALA A 28 13.58 9.86 8.55
C ALA A 28 14.99 9.57 8.01
N LYS A 29 15.68 8.61 8.61
CA LYS A 29 17.01 8.18 8.12
C LYS A 29 16.87 7.39 6.82
N LEU A 30 17.51 7.86 5.77
CA LEU A 30 17.58 7.19 4.46
C LEU A 30 19.04 6.82 4.19
N GLU A 31 19.46 5.68 4.74
CA GLU A 31 20.85 5.21 4.68
C GLU A 31 21.19 4.48 3.37
N ILE A 32 20.17 4.20 2.54
CA ILE A 32 20.31 3.57 1.22
C ILE A 32 20.10 4.63 0.14
N ALA A 33 21.02 4.69 -0.83
CA ALA A 33 20.95 5.62 -1.94
C ALA A 33 19.63 5.48 -2.71
N TYR A 34 19.10 6.61 -3.22
CA TYR A 34 17.81 6.67 -3.92
C TYR A 34 16.58 6.28 -3.08
N GLY A 35 16.76 6.01 -1.78
CA GLY A 35 15.65 5.82 -0.85
C GLY A 35 14.78 7.06 -0.74
N THR A 36 13.47 6.87 -0.61
CA THR A 36 12.50 7.95 -0.43
C THR A 36 11.59 7.61 0.75
N HIS A 37 11.31 8.58 1.62
CA HIS A 37 10.23 8.46 2.59
C HIS A 37 8.89 8.75 1.89
N HIS A 38 8.20 7.70 1.46
CA HIS A 38 6.99 7.81 0.63
C HIS A 38 5.68 7.61 1.42
N THR A 39 5.82 7.46 2.74
CA THR A 39 4.79 7.06 3.67
C THR A 39 3.84 8.22 4.00
N LYS A 40 2.52 7.96 4.06
CA LYS A 40 1.48 9.00 4.23
C LYS A 40 0.35 8.54 5.16
N MET A 41 0.38 8.99 6.41
CA MET A 41 -0.64 8.69 7.43
C MET A 41 -0.89 9.89 8.31
N MET A 42 -1.83 9.70 9.21
CA MET A 42 -1.95 10.52 10.40
C MET A 42 -2.15 9.58 11.58
N LEU A 43 -1.36 9.78 12.63
CA LEU A 43 -1.73 9.37 13.97
C LEU A 43 -2.44 10.55 14.62
N LEU A 44 -3.70 10.34 15.01
CA LEU A 44 -4.57 11.38 15.53
C LEU A 44 -5.03 10.98 16.92
N LEU A 45 -4.46 11.63 17.93
CA LEU A 45 -4.82 11.44 19.33
C LEU A 45 -5.91 12.44 19.71
N TYR A 46 -6.98 11.94 20.32
CA TYR A 46 -8.11 12.69 20.85
C TYR A 46 -8.28 12.38 22.33
N GLU A 47 -9.16 13.14 23.01
CA GLU A 47 -9.56 12.80 24.38
C GLU A 47 -10.30 11.46 24.43
N GLU A 48 -11.06 11.14 23.38
CA GLU A 48 -11.88 9.93 23.27
C GLU A 48 -11.10 8.70 22.78
N GLY A 49 -9.86 8.88 22.28
CA GLY A 49 -9.02 7.77 21.83
C GLY A 49 -8.07 8.11 20.70
N LEU A 50 -7.62 7.08 19.98
CA LEU A 50 -6.64 7.17 18.90
C LEU A 50 -7.28 6.79 17.55
N ARG A 51 -6.93 7.51 16.49
CA ARG A 51 -7.25 7.12 15.11
C ARG A 51 -5.98 7.07 14.26
N VAL A 52 -5.93 6.06 13.41
CA VAL A 52 -4.91 5.87 12.39
C VAL A 52 -5.56 6.11 11.02
N VAL A 53 -5.04 7.05 10.26
CA VAL A 53 -5.51 7.36 8.90
C VAL A 53 -4.39 7.08 7.92
N ILE A 54 -4.54 6.11 7.03
CA ILE A 54 -3.55 5.79 5.99
C ILE A 54 -4.06 6.33 4.66
N LEU A 55 -3.24 7.06 3.91
CA LEU A 55 -3.68 7.72 2.67
C LEU A 55 -2.60 7.72 1.57
N THR A 56 -2.98 8.18 0.37
CA THR A 56 -2.05 8.28 -0.78
C THR A 56 -1.68 9.70 -1.17
N ALA A 57 -2.36 10.72 -0.63
CA ALA A 57 -2.12 12.14 -0.91
C ALA A 57 -0.93 12.71 -0.13
N ASN A 58 -0.10 13.51 -0.78
CA ASN A 58 0.82 14.43 -0.12
C ASN A 58 0.02 15.55 0.59
N LEU A 59 0.61 16.22 1.59
CA LEU A 59 -0.03 17.34 2.31
C LEU A 59 0.16 18.67 1.57
N ILE A 60 -0.20 18.70 0.29
CA ILE A 60 -0.23 19.90 -0.56
C ILE A 60 -1.57 19.98 -1.27
N HIS A 61 -2.09 21.20 -1.47
CA HIS A 61 -3.41 21.44 -2.07
C HIS A 61 -3.66 20.59 -3.32
N ASP A 62 -2.69 20.54 -4.24
CA ASP A 62 -2.84 19.87 -5.54
C ASP A 62 -3.09 18.37 -5.43
N ASP A 63 -2.60 17.71 -4.38
CA ASP A 63 -2.85 16.29 -4.18
C ASP A 63 -4.26 16.00 -3.68
N TRP A 64 -4.93 17.00 -3.11
CA TRP A 64 -6.34 16.94 -2.68
C TRP A 64 -7.29 17.56 -3.69
N TYR A 65 -6.76 18.23 -4.73
CA TYR A 65 -7.52 18.89 -5.77
C TYR A 65 -7.46 18.11 -7.08
N GLN A 66 -8.62 17.58 -7.51
CA GLN A 66 -8.80 16.92 -8.83
C GLN A 66 -7.88 15.71 -9.12
N LYS A 67 -7.37 15.03 -8.09
CA LYS A 67 -6.69 13.72 -8.21
C LYS A 67 -7.53 12.60 -7.60
N THR A 68 -7.35 11.39 -8.10
CA THR A 68 -7.88 10.19 -7.45
C THR A 68 -6.89 9.73 -6.37
N GLN A 69 -7.32 9.78 -5.11
CA GLN A 69 -6.55 9.37 -3.93
C GLN A 69 -7.34 8.30 -3.15
N GLY A 70 -6.62 7.48 -2.38
CA GLY A 70 -7.20 6.51 -1.45
C GLY A 70 -6.99 6.95 0.00
N ILE A 71 -7.97 6.64 0.85
CA ILE A 71 -7.89 6.83 2.30
C ILE A 71 -8.48 5.59 2.97
N TRP A 72 -7.76 5.06 3.94
CA TRP A 72 -8.29 4.18 4.95
C TRP A 72 -8.36 4.90 6.29
N LEU A 73 -9.53 4.80 6.91
CA LEU A 73 -9.80 5.32 8.23
C LEU A 73 -9.95 4.14 9.17
N SER A 74 -9.12 4.08 10.21
CA SER A 74 -9.33 3.13 11.29
C SER A 74 -10.63 3.43 12.05
N PRO A 75 -11.16 2.46 12.83
CA PRO A 75 -12.04 2.75 13.95
C PRO A 75 -11.42 3.80 14.90
N LEU A 76 -12.25 4.35 15.80
CA LEU A 76 -11.73 5.07 16.96
C LEU A 76 -11.26 4.03 17.97
N TYR A 77 -9.98 4.00 18.29
CA TYR A 77 -9.40 3.08 19.25
C TYR A 77 -9.50 3.68 20.64
N PRO A 78 -10.26 3.07 21.58
CA PRO A 78 -10.34 3.59 22.94
C PRO A 78 -9.03 3.34 23.69
N ARG A 79 -8.83 4.08 24.78
CA ARG A 79 -7.70 3.82 25.68
C ARG A 79 -7.91 2.51 26.45
N LEU A 80 -6.85 1.74 26.61
CA LEU A 80 -6.85 0.56 27.46
C LEU A 80 -6.88 0.97 28.95
N PRO A 81 -7.44 0.12 29.84
CA PRO A 81 -7.35 0.32 31.27
C PRO A 81 -5.89 0.37 31.77
N ASP A 82 -5.64 1.14 32.81
CA ASP A 82 -4.32 1.18 33.47
C ASP A 82 -3.88 -0.22 33.92
N GLY A 83 -2.61 -0.53 33.72
CA GLY A 83 -2.04 -1.85 34.06
C GLY A 83 -2.31 -2.95 33.03
N SER A 84 -2.91 -2.63 31.88
CA SER A 84 -3.05 -3.57 30.75
C SER A 84 -1.67 -4.08 30.28
N SER A 85 -1.61 -5.34 29.83
CA SER A 85 -0.39 -5.91 29.28
C SER A 85 -0.01 -5.26 27.95
N GLU A 86 1.26 -5.32 27.55
CA GLU A 86 1.72 -4.82 26.25
C GLU A 86 1.04 -5.50 25.05
N SER A 87 0.57 -6.74 25.22
CA SER A 87 -0.14 -7.50 24.19
C SER A 87 -1.65 -7.21 24.14
N SER A 88 -2.18 -6.44 25.09
CA SER A 88 -3.60 -6.10 25.15
C SER A 88 -4.01 -5.23 23.96
N GLY A 89 -5.24 -5.41 23.50
CA GLY A 89 -5.79 -4.64 22.39
C GLY A 89 -5.16 -4.94 21.02
N GLU A 90 -4.61 -6.15 20.83
CA GLU A 90 -4.17 -6.61 19.52
C GLU A 90 -5.34 -7.15 18.68
N SER A 91 -5.29 -6.88 17.38
CA SER A 91 -6.22 -7.35 16.37
C SER A 91 -5.92 -8.77 15.88
N PRO A 92 -6.90 -9.49 15.31
CA PRO A 92 -6.65 -10.75 14.60
C PRO A 92 -5.65 -10.62 13.44
N THR A 93 -5.41 -9.40 12.96
CA THR A 93 -4.53 -9.07 11.84
C THR A 93 -3.10 -8.69 12.26
N ASN A 94 -2.78 -8.71 13.56
CA ASN A 94 -1.50 -8.30 14.13
C ASN A 94 -1.12 -6.84 13.81
N PHE A 95 -2.13 -6.00 13.57
CA PHE A 95 -1.96 -4.62 13.11
C PHE A 95 -1.25 -3.75 14.15
N LYS A 96 -1.57 -3.90 15.45
CA LYS A 96 -0.98 -3.07 16.51
C LYS A 96 0.53 -3.31 16.57
N ARG A 97 0.93 -4.58 16.63
CA ARG A 97 2.35 -4.97 16.62
C ARG A 97 3.07 -4.57 15.34
N ASP A 98 2.46 -4.79 14.17
CA ASP A 98 3.08 -4.40 12.90
C ASP A 98 3.27 -2.87 12.82
N LEU A 99 2.32 -2.07 13.35
CA LEU A 99 2.42 -0.61 13.42
C LEU A 99 3.54 -0.15 14.35
N ILE A 100 3.64 -0.75 15.54
CA ILE A 100 4.71 -0.46 16.50
C ILE A 100 6.08 -0.82 15.89
N ASP A 101 6.23 -2.02 15.33
CA ASP A 101 7.47 -2.47 14.67
C ASP A 101 7.90 -1.47 13.59
N TYR A 102 6.95 -0.96 12.81
CA TYR A 102 7.22 0.03 11.77
C TYR A 102 7.66 1.39 12.34
N LEU A 103 7.02 1.88 13.40
CA LEU A 103 7.40 3.13 14.06
C LEU A 103 8.80 3.05 14.68
N LEU A 104 9.11 1.93 15.33
CA LEU A 104 10.41 1.66 15.94
C LEU A 104 11.53 1.58 14.88
N ALA A 105 11.21 1.17 13.65
CA ALA A 105 12.19 1.08 12.56
C ALA A 105 12.81 2.44 12.16
N TYR A 106 12.18 3.57 12.50
CA TYR A 106 12.76 4.90 12.30
C TYR A 106 13.97 5.16 13.19
N ARG A 107 14.12 4.39 14.29
CA ARG A 107 15.18 4.57 15.29
C ARG A 107 15.29 6.02 15.77
N SER A 108 14.12 6.63 16.00
CA SER A 108 13.98 8.01 16.42
C SER A 108 13.32 8.10 17.79
N THR A 109 13.91 8.90 18.67
CA THR A 109 13.31 9.24 19.97
C THR A 109 12.00 10.02 19.81
N GLY A 110 11.84 10.80 18.73
CA GLY A 110 10.63 11.57 18.46
C GLY A 110 9.40 10.71 18.14
N LEU A 111 9.57 9.42 17.84
CA LEU A 111 8.45 8.49 17.66
C LEU A 111 8.15 7.63 18.89
N GLY A 112 8.97 7.71 19.94
CA GLY A 112 8.77 6.95 21.17
C GLY A 112 7.43 7.25 21.82
N GLU A 113 7.06 8.54 21.92
CA GLU A 113 5.76 8.98 22.47
C GLU A 113 4.57 8.40 21.68
N TRP A 114 4.68 8.35 20.34
CA TRP A 114 3.64 7.76 19.50
C TRP A 114 3.56 6.25 19.62
N VAL A 115 4.69 5.57 19.84
CA VAL A 115 4.69 4.13 20.16
C VAL A 115 3.97 3.89 21.48
N SER A 116 4.24 4.69 22.51
CA SER A 116 3.53 4.61 23.79
C SER A 116 2.04 4.85 23.64
N HIS A 117 1.62 5.87 22.89
CA HIS A 117 0.20 6.07 22.59
C HIS A 117 -0.42 4.86 21.88
N VAL A 118 0.23 4.28 20.87
CA VAL A 118 -0.30 3.06 20.22
C VAL A 118 -0.39 1.89 21.21
N GLN A 119 0.59 1.72 22.09
CA GLN A 119 0.59 0.68 23.12
C GLN A 119 -0.57 0.85 24.12
N GLU A 120 -0.90 2.08 24.49
CA GLU A 120 -1.97 2.42 25.45
C GLU A 120 -3.39 2.34 24.88
N HIS A 121 -3.58 2.07 23.58
CA HIS A 121 -4.90 2.01 22.95
C HIS A 121 -5.27 0.59 22.48
N ASP A 122 -6.57 0.32 22.46
CA ASP A 122 -7.14 -0.94 21.98
C ASP A 122 -7.37 -0.89 20.48
N LEU A 123 -6.54 -1.62 19.72
CA LEU A 123 -6.59 -1.71 18.26
C LEU A 123 -7.25 -3.03 17.80
N SER A 124 -7.89 -3.78 18.71
CA SER A 124 -8.44 -5.11 18.44
C SER A 124 -9.52 -5.12 17.35
N ASP A 125 -10.19 -4.00 17.13
CA ASP A 125 -11.20 -3.82 16.08
C ASP A 125 -10.64 -3.66 14.66
N THR A 126 -9.31 -3.66 14.52
CA THR A 126 -8.69 -3.66 13.20
C THR A 126 -8.98 -4.96 12.45
N ARG A 127 -9.33 -4.85 11.16
CA ARG A 127 -9.63 -5.98 10.26
C ARG A 127 -8.74 -5.98 9.01
N VAL A 128 -7.70 -5.14 9.01
CA VAL A 128 -6.78 -4.97 7.87
C VAL A 128 -5.35 -5.33 8.27
N HIS A 129 -4.58 -5.89 7.35
CA HIS A 129 -3.15 -6.14 7.58
C HIS A 129 -2.28 -4.97 7.15
N LEU A 130 -1.26 -4.67 7.95
CA LEU A 130 -0.23 -3.69 7.62
C LEU A 130 0.94 -4.38 6.88
N ILE A 131 1.32 -3.85 5.73
CA ILE A 131 2.43 -4.31 4.86
C ILE A 131 3.42 -3.18 4.62
N ALA A 132 4.28 -2.88 5.58
CA ALA A 132 5.16 -1.73 5.43
C ALA A 132 6.47 -2.05 4.71
N SER A 133 7.15 -1.02 4.22
CA SER A 133 8.53 -1.10 3.73
C SER A 133 9.40 -0.15 4.53
N ILE A 134 10.58 -0.63 4.91
CA ILE A 134 11.61 0.18 5.57
C ILE A 134 12.93 0.03 4.79
N PRO A 135 13.84 1.01 4.86
CA PRO A 135 15.18 0.84 4.30
C PRO A 135 15.93 -0.28 5.04
N GLY A 136 16.56 -1.18 4.29
CA GLY A 136 17.44 -2.20 4.85
C GLY A 136 17.60 -3.43 3.98
N ARG A 137 18.60 -4.25 4.33
CA ARG A 137 18.72 -5.62 3.84
C ARG A 137 18.18 -6.55 4.92
N HIS A 138 17.07 -7.23 4.62
CA HIS A 138 16.38 -8.09 5.57
C HIS A 138 16.63 -9.56 5.21
N VAL A 139 17.14 -10.33 6.17
CA VAL A 139 17.51 -11.75 6.00
C VAL A 139 16.79 -12.63 7.02
N GLY A 140 16.74 -13.94 6.75
CA GLY A 140 16.07 -14.90 7.63
C GLY A 140 14.59 -14.56 7.82
N SER A 141 14.09 -14.67 9.05
CA SER A 141 12.69 -14.38 9.41
C SER A 141 12.30 -12.91 9.23
N LEU A 142 13.27 -11.97 9.17
CA LEU A 142 12.99 -10.56 8.93
C LEU A 142 12.59 -10.29 7.47
N LYS A 143 12.89 -11.20 6.55
CA LYS A 143 12.51 -11.08 5.14
C LYS A 143 11.00 -10.92 4.98
N ASP A 144 10.23 -11.64 5.79
CA ASP A 144 8.76 -11.65 5.72
C ASP A 144 8.11 -10.50 6.52
N LYS A 145 8.88 -9.59 7.11
CA LYS A 145 8.34 -8.44 7.84
C LYS A 145 7.99 -7.25 6.97
N TRP A 146 8.66 -7.10 5.81
CA TRP A 146 8.56 -5.89 5.00
C TRP A 146 8.33 -6.15 3.51
N GLY A 147 7.82 -5.15 2.81
CA GLY A 147 7.65 -5.12 1.36
C GLY A 147 6.78 -6.26 0.81
N HIS A 148 7.09 -6.68 -0.41
CA HIS A 148 6.32 -7.72 -1.10
C HIS A 148 6.41 -9.10 -0.42
N PHE A 149 7.47 -9.38 0.36
CA PHE A 149 7.57 -10.61 1.16
C PHE A 149 6.59 -10.63 2.34
N LYS A 150 6.34 -9.49 3.01
CA LYS A 150 5.27 -9.39 4.00
C LYS A 150 3.90 -9.63 3.38
N LEU A 151 3.64 -9.08 2.18
CA LEU A 151 2.41 -9.37 1.44
C LEU A 151 2.30 -10.87 1.12
N ARG A 152 3.37 -11.47 0.58
CA ARG A 152 3.45 -12.91 0.29
C ARG A 152 3.09 -13.76 1.51
N LYS A 153 3.66 -13.42 2.68
CA LYS A 153 3.37 -14.11 3.94
C LYS A 153 1.90 -13.97 4.34
N VAL A 154 1.37 -12.75 4.35
CA VAL A 154 -0.04 -12.53 4.73
C VAL A 154 -0.98 -13.27 3.77
N LEU A 155 -0.73 -13.21 2.46
CA LEU A 155 -1.50 -13.97 1.48
C LEU A 155 -1.38 -15.49 1.70
N SER A 156 -0.20 -15.98 2.05
CA SER A 156 0.01 -17.41 2.30
C SER A 156 -0.69 -17.91 3.56
N ASP A 157 -0.78 -17.07 4.59
CA ASP A 157 -1.32 -17.43 5.91
C ASP A 157 -2.84 -17.19 6.00
N HIS A 158 -3.37 -16.18 5.31
CA HIS A 158 -4.74 -15.70 5.47
C HIS A 158 -5.63 -15.83 4.23
N THR A 159 -5.13 -16.43 3.14
CA THR A 159 -5.97 -16.79 2.00
C THR A 159 -5.93 -18.28 1.74
N SER A 160 -6.95 -18.79 1.05
CA SER A 160 -7.04 -20.21 0.71
C SER A 160 -7.14 -20.37 -0.81
N PRO A 161 -6.40 -21.31 -1.40
CA PRO A 161 -6.59 -21.65 -2.81
C PRO A 161 -7.98 -22.27 -2.95
N ARG A 162 -8.79 -21.70 -3.83
CA ARG A 162 -10.08 -22.29 -4.24
C ARG A 162 -9.95 -22.72 -5.71
N PRO A 163 -10.50 -23.87 -6.11
CA PRO A 163 -10.49 -24.28 -7.51
C PRO A 163 -11.04 -23.17 -8.42
N GLY A 164 -10.32 -22.87 -9.50
CA GLY A 164 -10.69 -21.81 -10.44
C GLY A 164 -10.21 -20.42 -10.04
N ARG A 165 -9.61 -20.24 -8.85
CA ARG A 165 -8.94 -18.99 -8.48
C ARG A 165 -7.50 -18.90 -8.96
N GLU A 166 -6.94 -19.97 -9.50
CA GLU A 166 -5.57 -19.96 -10.03
C GLU A 166 -5.46 -19.03 -11.25
N SER A 167 -6.49 -18.98 -12.09
CA SER A 167 -6.54 -18.15 -13.31
C SER A 167 -6.89 -16.68 -13.07
N TRP A 168 -7.15 -16.29 -11.81
CA TRP A 168 -7.57 -14.93 -11.48
C TRP A 168 -6.48 -13.93 -11.87
N PRO A 169 -6.78 -12.82 -12.57
CA PRO A 169 -5.80 -11.80 -12.90
C PRO A 169 -5.24 -11.08 -11.67
N LEU A 170 -3.99 -10.60 -11.80
CA LEU A 170 -3.38 -9.65 -10.88
C LEU A 170 -3.43 -8.26 -11.51
N VAL A 171 -4.00 -7.29 -10.82
CA VAL A 171 -4.08 -5.91 -11.29
C VAL A 171 -3.22 -5.05 -10.40
N GLY A 172 -2.29 -4.30 -11.02
CA GLY A 172 -1.48 -3.28 -10.38
C GLY A 172 -1.81 -1.91 -10.97
N GLN A 173 -2.13 -0.95 -10.13
CA GLN A 173 -2.32 0.43 -10.55
C GLN A 173 -1.38 1.28 -9.71
N PHE A 174 -0.57 2.09 -10.37
CA PHE A 174 0.34 2.99 -9.67
C PHE A 174 0.59 4.26 -10.47
N SER A 175 1.18 5.25 -9.81
CA SER A 175 1.40 6.57 -10.39
C SER A 175 2.89 6.82 -10.71
N SER A 176 3.78 5.86 -10.52
CA SER A 176 5.21 5.99 -10.86
C SER A 176 5.84 4.64 -11.19
N ILE A 177 6.87 4.67 -12.03
CA ILE A 177 7.62 3.49 -12.47
C ILE A 177 9.12 3.77 -12.36
N GLY A 178 9.82 2.86 -11.71
CA GLY A 178 11.28 2.84 -11.61
C GLY A 178 11.89 1.87 -12.62
N SER A 179 13.20 1.68 -12.52
CA SER A 179 13.91 0.68 -13.33
C SER A 179 13.55 -0.71 -12.85
N LEU A 180 12.97 -1.54 -13.72
CA LEU A 180 12.54 -2.92 -13.42
C LEU A 180 13.49 -3.98 -13.96
N GLY A 181 14.49 -3.57 -14.74
CA GLY A 181 15.46 -4.44 -15.38
C GLY A 181 15.28 -4.54 -16.90
N PRO A 182 16.23 -5.18 -17.58
CA PRO A 182 16.22 -5.34 -19.04
C PRO A 182 15.07 -6.18 -19.59
N ASP A 183 14.47 -7.06 -18.79
CA ASP A 183 13.40 -7.98 -19.19
C ASP A 183 12.42 -8.24 -18.02
N GLU A 184 11.28 -8.87 -18.33
CA GLU A 184 10.20 -9.12 -17.36
C GLU A 184 10.59 -10.08 -16.24
N ASP A 185 11.56 -10.98 -16.49
CA ASP A 185 11.97 -12.04 -15.57
C ASP A 185 12.99 -11.57 -14.54
N LYS A 186 13.56 -10.37 -14.66
CA LYS A 186 14.53 -9.87 -13.66
C LYS A 186 13.93 -9.55 -12.31
N TRP A 187 12.68 -9.08 -12.27
CA TRP A 187 12.05 -8.72 -11.00
C TRP A 187 10.53 -8.78 -11.06
N LEU A 188 9.94 -8.26 -12.15
CA LEU A 188 8.49 -8.10 -12.24
C LEU A 188 7.78 -9.45 -12.22
N CYS A 189 8.14 -10.37 -13.10
CA CYS A 189 7.51 -11.69 -13.21
C CYS A 189 8.10 -12.71 -12.23
N SER A 190 9.36 -12.59 -11.85
CA SER A 190 10.07 -13.57 -11.01
C SER A 190 9.88 -13.39 -9.51
N GLU A 191 9.85 -12.16 -8.99
CA GLU A 191 9.77 -11.93 -7.54
C GLU A 191 8.48 -11.21 -7.14
N PHE A 192 8.21 -10.09 -7.83
CA PHE A 192 7.08 -9.23 -7.49
C PHE A 192 5.75 -9.93 -7.77
N LYS A 193 5.55 -10.38 -9.02
CA LYS A 193 4.38 -11.15 -9.43
C LYS A 193 4.23 -12.39 -8.56
N GLU A 194 5.27 -13.19 -8.34
CA GLU A 194 5.18 -14.39 -7.49
C GLU A 194 4.64 -14.10 -6.09
N SER A 195 5.09 -13.00 -5.48
CA SER A 195 4.68 -12.62 -4.13
C SER A 195 3.23 -12.21 -4.08
N LEU A 196 2.78 -11.38 -5.04
CA LEU A 196 1.39 -10.93 -5.16
C LEU A 196 0.46 -12.06 -5.64
N SER A 197 1.01 -13.10 -6.25
CA SER A 197 0.23 -14.22 -6.78
C SER A 197 -0.16 -15.26 -5.73
N ARG A 198 0.38 -15.18 -4.51
CA ARG A 198 0.10 -16.20 -3.50
C ARG A 198 -1.37 -16.24 -3.11
N LEU A 199 -1.89 -17.47 -3.07
CA LEU A 199 -3.19 -17.80 -2.49
C LEU A 199 -3.02 -19.05 -1.62
N GLY A 200 -2.81 -18.85 -0.32
CA GLY A 200 -2.38 -19.88 0.59
C GLY A 200 -0.96 -20.40 0.29
N LYS A 201 -0.66 -21.62 0.71
CA LYS A 201 0.69 -22.23 0.59
C LYS A 201 1.04 -22.75 -0.81
N ARG A 202 0.15 -22.66 -1.79
CA ARG A 202 0.39 -23.17 -3.15
C ARG A 202 0.83 -22.05 -4.08
N ASP A 203 1.64 -22.41 -5.07
CA ASP A 203 1.94 -21.54 -6.20
C ASP A 203 0.76 -21.53 -7.17
N THR A 204 0.30 -20.33 -7.56
CA THR A 204 -0.74 -20.20 -8.58
C THR A 204 -0.16 -19.46 -9.79
N PRO A 205 -0.11 -20.11 -10.98
CA PRO A 205 0.40 -19.46 -12.17
C PRO A 205 -0.58 -18.38 -12.62
N ILE A 206 -0.12 -17.13 -12.71
CA ILE A 206 -0.93 -15.99 -13.16
C ILE A 206 -0.67 -15.67 -14.63
N ILE A 207 -1.76 -15.40 -15.36
CA ILE A 207 -1.74 -15.10 -16.79
C ILE A 207 -1.59 -13.59 -17.06
N ILE A 208 -2.16 -12.69 -16.24
CA ILE A 208 -2.25 -11.26 -16.61
C ILE A 208 -1.87 -10.35 -15.44
N LEU A 209 -0.88 -9.47 -15.71
CA LEU A 209 -0.56 -8.29 -14.92
C LEU A 209 -1.08 -7.06 -15.68
N ILE A 210 -2.10 -6.39 -15.15
CA ILE A 210 -2.62 -5.14 -15.73
C ILE A 210 -1.95 -3.99 -15.00
N ILE A 211 -1.12 -3.20 -15.69
CA ILE A 211 -0.55 -1.95 -15.19
C ILE A 211 -1.32 -0.79 -15.80
N THR A 212 -2.02 0.02 -15.01
CA THR A 212 -2.69 1.21 -15.59
C THR A 212 -1.82 2.46 -15.50
N MET A 213 -1.54 3.08 -16.64
CA MET A 213 -0.87 4.37 -16.76
C MET A 213 -1.64 5.27 -17.75
N CYS A 214 -1.63 6.57 -17.51
CA CYS A 214 -2.31 7.54 -18.39
C CYS A 214 -1.45 7.82 -19.63
N GLN A 215 -1.45 6.91 -20.62
CA GLN A 215 -0.58 7.08 -21.80
C GLN A 215 -1.06 8.14 -22.80
N ASP A 216 -2.35 8.54 -22.79
CA ASP A 216 -2.90 9.41 -23.86
C ASP A 216 -3.82 10.56 -23.42
N ARG A 217 -4.10 10.74 -22.12
CA ARG A 217 -5.10 11.74 -21.68
C ARG A 217 -4.55 13.00 -21.03
N HIS A 218 -3.24 13.26 -21.04
CA HIS A 218 -2.71 14.52 -20.52
C HIS A 218 -3.46 15.75 -21.09
N LEU A 219 -3.83 15.74 -22.38
CA LEU A 219 -4.56 16.84 -23.03
C LEU A 219 -6.06 16.98 -22.66
N ARG A 220 -6.67 15.96 -22.04
CA ARG A 220 -8.11 15.95 -21.65
C ARG A 220 -8.34 15.85 -20.15
N CYS A 221 -7.28 15.85 -19.34
CA CYS A 221 -7.39 15.89 -17.88
C CYS A 221 -7.80 17.29 -17.41
N LEU A 222 -8.44 17.37 -16.25
CA LEU A 222 -8.87 18.64 -15.64
C LEU A 222 -7.71 19.61 -15.38
N SER A 223 -6.47 19.08 -15.27
CA SER A 223 -5.25 19.89 -15.19
C SER A 223 -4.08 19.23 -15.95
N PRO A 224 -3.96 19.48 -17.28
CA PRO A 224 -2.98 18.86 -18.17
C PRO A 224 -1.50 19.07 -17.79
N LEU A 225 -1.18 20.31 -17.37
CA LEU A 225 0.18 20.77 -17.09
C LEU A 225 0.65 20.41 -15.67
N VAL A 226 -0.27 20.33 -14.70
CA VAL A 226 0.05 20.02 -13.28
C VAL A 226 -0.07 18.52 -12.99
N GLY A 227 -0.84 17.78 -13.79
CA GLY A 227 -1.05 16.34 -13.63
C GLY A 227 0.21 15.49 -13.84
N GLY A 228 1.10 15.90 -14.75
CA GLY A 228 2.31 15.15 -15.12
C GLY A 228 3.36 15.05 -14.01
N GLY A 229 3.49 16.06 -13.16
CA GLY A 229 4.46 16.04 -12.04
C GLY A 229 4.18 14.95 -10.99
N SER A 230 2.92 14.49 -10.90
CA SER A 230 2.49 13.41 -10.00
C SER A 230 2.50 12.03 -10.65
N LEU A 231 2.90 11.94 -11.93
CA LEU A 231 3.06 10.70 -12.69
C LEU A 231 4.51 10.48 -13.17
N PRO A 232 5.52 10.42 -12.27
CA PRO A 232 6.91 10.34 -12.69
C PRO A 232 7.24 8.98 -13.31
N TYR A 233 7.46 8.99 -14.64
CA TYR A 233 8.12 7.95 -15.40
C TYR A 233 9.13 8.58 -16.36
N ALA A 234 10.40 8.63 -15.94
CA ALA A 234 11.44 9.31 -16.72
C ALA A 234 11.70 8.60 -18.05
N ILE A 235 11.85 9.37 -19.14
CA ILE A 235 12.11 8.83 -20.48
C ILE A 235 13.34 7.91 -20.51
N LEU A 236 14.40 8.26 -19.77
CA LEU A 236 15.63 7.46 -19.67
C LEU A 236 15.40 6.11 -18.96
N THR A 237 14.43 6.03 -18.06
CA THR A 237 14.01 4.76 -17.44
C THR A 237 13.14 3.98 -18.42
N ALA A 238 12.20 4.64 -19.10
CA ALA A 238 11.32 3.99 -20.07
C ALA A 238 12.08 3.33 -21.23
N GLN A 239 13.09 4.00 -21.76
CA GLN A 239 13.95 3.47 -22.83
C GLN A 239 14.69 2.18 -22.45
N LYS A 240 14.92 1.93 -21.16
CA LYS A 240 15.60 0.72 -20.67
C LYS A 240 14.68 -0.50 -20.55
N GLN A 241 13.36 -0.31 -20.59
CA GLN A 241 12.37 -1.36 -20.35
C GLN A 241 11.14 -1.26 -21.28
N PRO A 242 11.34 -1.22 -22.61
CA PRO A 242 10.22 -1.11 -23.56
C PRO A 242 9.25 -2.30 -23.49
N TRP A 243 9.72 -3.46 -23.00
CA TRP A 243 8.92 -4.65 -22.74
C TRP A 243 7.75 -4.38 -21.78
N LEU A 244 7.86 -3.39 -20.88
CA LEU A 244 6.83 -3.09 -19.91
C LEU A 244 5.55 -2.54 -20.54
N ASN A 245 5.64 -1.96 -21.75
CA ASN A 245 4.49 -1.38 -22.44
C ASN A 245 3.41 -2.40 -22.78
N SER A 246 3.75 -3.70 -22.93
CA SER A 246 2.76 -4.75 -23.19
C SER A 246 1.81 -5.00 -22.02
N PHE A 247 2.20 -4.59 -20.82
CA PHE A 247 1.40 -4.70 -19.60
C PHE A 247 0.52 -3.46 -19.36
N PHE A 248 0.75 -2.37 -20.10
CA PHE A 248 0.07 -1.10 -19.86
C PHE A 248 -1.37 -1.09 -20.36
N ASN A 249 -2.23 -0.46 -19.56
CA ASN A 249 -3.64 -0.26 -19.80
C ASN A 249 -4.01 1.20 -19.47
N GLN A 250 -5.12 1.67 -20.04
CA GLN A 250 -5.57 3.04 -19.83
C GLN A 250 -6.23 3.20 -18.46
N TRP A 251 -6.04 4.39 -17.86
CA TRP A 251 -6.85 4.81 -16.70
C TRP A 251 -8.30 5.05 -17.12
N SER A 252 -9.22 4.36 -16.47
CA SER A 252 -10.66 4.65 -16.50
C SER A 252 -11.26 4.43 -15.12
N ALA A 253 -12.13 5.34 -14.70
CA ALA A 253 -12.80 5.29 -13.40
C ALA A 253 -14.22 5.88 -13.50
N ASP A 254 -14.93 5.56 -14.58
CA ASP A 254 -16.27 6.09 -14.89
C ASP A 254 -17.27 5.80 -13.78
N ILE A 255 -17.20 4.61 -13.15
CA ILE A 255 -18.03 4.19 -12.01
C ILE A 255 -17.96 5.19 -10.86
N SER A 256 -16.81 5.82 -10.65
CA SER A 256 -16.62 6.82 -9.58
C SER A 256 -16.63 8.27 -10.08
N GLY A 257 -16.89 8.49 -11.38
CA GLY A 257 -16.82 9.80 -12.02
C GLY A 257 -15.41 10.39 -12.11
N ARG A 258 -14.36 9.56 -12.00
CA ARG A 258 -12.96 10.02 -11.84
C ARG A 258 -12.05 9.75 -13.03
N THR A 259 -12.58 9.40 -14.19
CA THR A 259 -11.77 9.17 -15.41
C THR A 259 -10.91 10.38 -15.78
N GLN A 260 -11.37 11.60 -15.49
CA GLN A 260 -10.59 12.83 -15.73
C GLN A 260 -9.70 13.24 -14.55
N ALA A 261 -9.87 12.63 -13.37
CA ALA A 261 -9.08 12.88 -12.18
C ALA A 261 -7.94 11.86 -12.11
N LEU A 262 -6.72 12.30 -12.47
CA LEU A 262 -5.57 11.41 -12.61
C LEU A 262 -5.29 10.62 -11.31
N PRO A 263 -4.90 9.34 -11.43
CA PRO A 263 -4.65 8.51 -10.28
C PRO A 263 -3.30 8.86 -9.64
N HIS A 264 -3.35 9.30 -8.39
CA HIS A 264 -2.19 9.32 -7.48
C HIS A 264 -2.30 8.22 -6.41
N ILE A 265 -3.48 7.62 -6.24
CA ILE A 265 -3.66 6.36 -5.55
C ILE A 265 -2.77 5.27 -6.18
N LYS A 266 -2.33 4.29 -5.37
CA LYS A 266 -1.72 3.05 -5.85
C LYS A 266 -2.49 1.88 -5.25
N THR A 267 -2.93 0.97 -6.10
CA THR A 267 -3.72 -0.20 -5.71
C THR A 267 -3.18 -1.46 -6.34
N TYR A 268 -3.26 -2.56 -5.61
CA TYR A 268 -3.00 -3.89 -6.13
C TYR A 268 -4.17 -4.78 -5.72
N MET A 269 -4.59 -5.67 -6.59
CA MET A 269 -5.71 -6.55 -6.29
C MET A 269 -5.67 -7.82 -7.13
N ARG A 270 -6.32 -8.85 -6.61
CA ARG A 270 -6.54 -10.11 -7.32
C ARG A 270 -8.03 -10.29 -7.55
N THR A 271 -8.42 -10.41 -8.81
CA THR A 271 -9.83 -10.32 -9.23
C THR A 271 -10.26 -11.56 -10.01
N SER A 272 -11.55 -11.88 -10.01
CA SER A 272 -12.10 -12.92 -10.88
C SER A 272 -11.96 -12.54 -12.37
N PRO A 273 -11.95 -13.51 -13.31
CA PRO A 273 -11.82 -13.22 -14.74
C PRO A 273 -12.90 -12.28 -15.32
N ASP A 274 -14.07 -12.24 -14.69
CA ASP A 274 -15.21 -11.37 -15.02
C ASP A 274 -15.24 -10.07 -14.19
N PHE A 275 -14.24 -9.84 -13.33
CA PHE A 275 -14.11 -8.68 -12.46
C PHE A 275 -15.24 -8.48 -11.43
N SER A 276 -16.05 -9.50 -11.15
CA SER A 276 -17.16 -9.44 -10.20
C SER A 276 -16.74 -9.67 -8.73
N GLU A 277 -15.63 -10.37 -8.50
CA GLU A 277 -15.10 -10.68 -7.17
C GLU A 277 -13.64 -10.24 -6.99
N LEU A 278 -13.26 -10.04 -5.73
CA LEU A 278 -11.89 -9.80 -5.29
C LEU A 278 -11.47 -10.87 -4.27
N ALA A 279 -10.28 -11.42 -4.45
CA ALA A 279 -9.68 -12.31 -3.47
C ALA A 279 -8.98 -11.50 -2.36
N TRP A 280 -8.40 -10.37 -2.72
CA TRP A 280 -7.80 -9.40 -1.82
C TRP A 280 -7.66 -8.04 -2.52
N PHE A 281 -7.52 -6.99 -1.72
CA PHE A 281 -7.30 -5.62 -2.19
C PHE A 281 -6.27 -4.92 -1.31
N LEU A 282 -5.33 -4.22 -1.95
CA LEU A 282 -4.27 -3.44 -1.33
C LEU A 282 -4.35 -2.01 -1.82
N VAL A 283 -4.40 -1.05 -0.89
CA VAL A 283 -4.14 0.37 -1.16
C VAL A 283 -2.85 0.79 -0.46
N THR A 284 -1.95 1.47 -1.18
CA THR A 284 -0.59 1.74 -0.71
C THR A 284 -0.02 3.02 -1.31
N SER A 285 1.12 3.46 -0.77
CA SER A 285 1.96 4.48 -1.39
C SER A 285 3.07 3.88 -2.27
N LEU A 286 3.25 2.55 -2.28
CA LEU A 286 4.27 1.85 -3.07
C LEU A 286 3.99 1.98 -4.58
N SER A 287 5.00 2.47 -5.29
CA SER A 287 5.05 2.49 -6.76
C SER A 287 5.84 1.29 -7.29
N SER A 288 5.76 0.98 -8.59
CA SER A 288 6.48 -0.15 -9.18
C SER A 288 7.96 0.21 -9.37
N GLN A 289 8.80 -0.09 -8.39
CA GLN A 289 10.24 0.15 -8.43
C GLN A 289 11.00 -1.02 -7.78
N VAL A 290 12.11 -1.44 -8.38
CA VAL A 290 13.13 -2.24 -7.69
C VAL A 290 13.83 -1.30 -6.70
N PRO A 291 13.85 -1.60 -5.39
CA PRO A 291 14.75 -0.90 -4.49
C PRO A 291 16.19 -1.25 -4.91
N THR A 292 16.93 -0.27 -5.43
CA THR A 292 18.38 -0.41 -5.70
C THR A 292 19.18 -0.41 -4.41
#